data_AF-A0AAI9DD35-F1
#
_entry.id   AF-A0AAI9DD35-F1
#
_cell.length_a   1.000
_cell.length_b   1.000
_cell.length_c   1.000
_cell.angle_alpha   90.00
_cell.angle_beta   90.00
_cell.angle_gamma   90.00
#
_symmetry.space_group_name_H-M   'P 1'
#
loop_
_entity.id
_entity.type
_entity.pdbx_description
1 polymer ?
#
loop_
_entity_poly.entity_id
_entity_poly.type
_entity_poly.pdbx_seq_one_letter_code
_entity_poly.pdbx_strand_id
1 'polypeptide(L)'
;MSLKLAFKRQYVLLFLGINIFIYSSNVLSESEAKNDCQLMMSQVNVDYGQISRDQIKQLSNGQGELPSRQVVAKLICSQNVDPVIKIQDVTGIDNSDFKYGQAGILQVTLNDFRIDGISTPATIVRNNTHQSLSLLKSGDEIRPKSAVVGKNTELVFNITPRVASSDITNPSLLEQSGQLSLFFAQLPSSNVLITSGLKAIACTPVVSNAGQIDYSTIHLGELSNNKITVLPARTLNLTIACDASTNVAIRARSNRPHSTPNATNENEIGSSIVSSYAMLAGLGKNLPLGLPDITQAFVVGLGNVNNQKIGGYILNLPFTQTKLDGKAAKARYWTQTEPSASTYWNKETDLKGHGGSLIMGSAPYISFGSDVNSASPSPFRHFEGILIIQAYITHKMDLDLTSPLHLDGSSTIELYYY
;
A
#
# COMPACT_ATOMS: atom_id res chain seq x y z
N MET A 1 39.13 1.24 -28.33
CA MET A 1 38.40 2.04 -27.33
C MET A 1 38.48 1.27 -26.02
N SER A 2 39.41 1.66 -25.15
CA SER A 2 39.89 0.84 -24.03
C SER A 2 38.97 0.87 -22.81
N LEU A 3 38.75 -0.32 -22.25
CA LEU A 3 38.14 -0.58 -20.95
C LEU A 3 39.00 0.07 -19.83
N LYS A 4 38.40 0.93 -19.00
CA LYS A 4 39.02 1.40 -17.75
C LYS A 4 38.30 0.75 -16.56
N LEU A 5 38.96 -0.24 -15.95
CA LEU A 5 38.66 -0.69 -14.59
C LEU A 5 39.11 0.39 -13.60
N ALA A 6 38.21 0.85 -12.73
CA ALA A 6 38.54 1.70 -11.59
C ALA A 6 38.64 0.85 -10.33
N PHE A 7 39.87 0.57 -9.89
CA PHE A 7 40.16 0.01 -8.57
C PHE A 7 40.07 1.13 -7.52
N LYS A 8 39.14 1.01 -6.57
CA LYS A 8 38.99 1.95 -5.44
C LYS A 8 39.98 1.53 -4.34
N ARG A 9 41.01 2.35 -4.11
CA ARG A 9 42.05 2.16 -3.09
C ARG A 9 41.50 2.59 -1.72
N GLN A 10 41.42 1.66 -0.77
CA GLN A 10 40.94 1.92 0.58
C GLN A 10 42.15 2.18 1.48
N TYR A 11 42.29 3.41 1.99
CA TYR A 11 43.30 3.74 3.00
C TYR A 11 42.70 3.50 4.38
N VAL A 12 43.37 2.67 5.19
CA VAL A 12 43.08 2.52 6.62
C VAL A 12 44.02 3.48 7.35
N LEU A 13 43.47 4.55 7.93
CA LEU A 13 44.20 5.40 8.88
C LEU A 13 44.16 4.72 10.26
N LEU A 14 45.33 4.29 10.75
CA LEU A 14 45.51 3.80 12.11
C LEU A 14 45.84 4.99 13.02
N PHE A 15 44.91 5.41 13.88
CA PHE A 15 45.18 6.39 14.93
C PHE A 15 45.76 5.67 16.16
N LEU A 16 47.06 5.82 16.43
CA LEU A 16 47.66 5.45 17.72
C LEU A 16 47.51 6.65 18.68
N GLY A 17 46.55 6.56 19.60
CA GLY A 17 46.44 7.48 20.73
C GLY A 17 47.39 7.08 21.86
N ILE A 18 48.47 7.84 22.05
CA ILE A 18 49.39 7.71 23.18
C ILE A 18 48.71 8.31 24.42
N ASN A 19 48.45 7.50 25.45
CA ASN A 19 47.98 7.98 26.75
C ASN A 19 49.17 8.50 27.58
N ILE A 20 49.24 9.81 27.80
CA ILE A 20 50.15 10.44 28.77
C ILE A 20 49.33 10.74 30.02
N PHE A 21 49.61 10.02 31.12
CA PHE A 21 49.11 10.37 32.45
C PHE A 21 50.00 11.46 33.05
N ILE A 22 49.45 12.67 33.24
CA ILE A 22 50.04 13.70 34.10
C ILE A 22 49.24 13.70 35.40
N TYR A 23 49.89 13.31 36.50
CA TYR A 23 49.39 13.52 37.85
C TYR A 23 49.57 14.99 38.22
N SER A 24 48.47 15.67 38.55
CA SER A 24 48.51 16.87 39.39
C SER A 24 47.60 16.64 40.60
N SER A 25 48.22 16.73 41.77
CA SER A 25 47.60 16.61 43.09
C SER A 25 47.20 17.99 43.64
N ASN A 26 46.10 17.98 44.41
CA ASN A 26 45.62 18.96 45.41
C ASN A 26 44.69 20.07 44.88
N VAL A 27 43.39 20.08 45.25
CA VAL A 27 42.72 20.62 46.48
C VAL A 27 41.67 21.62 45.93
N LEU A 28 40.38 21.72 46.29
CA LEU A 28 39.58 21.40 47.47
C LEU A 28 38.35 20.55 47.10
N SER A 29 37.95 19.68 48.04
CA SER A 29 36.61 19.11 48.08
C SER A 29 35.60 20.19 48.51
N GLU A 30 34.80 20.67 47.56
CA GLU A 30 33.42 21.03 47.88
C GLU A 30 32.61 19.73 47.83
N SER A 31 31.93 19.40 48.93
CA SER A 31 31.06 18.23 48.96
C SER A 31 29.84 18.49 48.07
N GLU A 32 29.94 18.16 46.79
CA GLU A 32 28.73 17.91 46.00
C GLU A 32 28.10 16.63 46.53
N ALA A 33 27.00 16.78 47.27
CA ALA A 33 26.10 15.69 47.55
C ALA A 33 25.61 15.13 46.20
N LYS A 34 26.31 14.11 45.71
CA LYS A 34 25.99 13.36 44.51
C LYS A 34 24.61 12.73 44.72
N ASN A 35 23.56 13.40 44.25
CA ASN A 35 22.20 12.87 44.24
C ASN A 35 22.18 11.62 43.37
N ASP A 36 22.30 10.46 44.01
CA ASP A 36 22.23 9.15 43.37
C ASP A 36 20.77 8.90 42.96
N CYS A 37 20.42 9.40 41.78
CA CYS A 37 19.12 9.25 41.14
C CYS A 37 19.27 8.34 39.91
N GLN A 38 18.25 7.53 39.66
CA GLN A 38 18.13 6.70 38.46
C GLN A 38 16.81 7.00 37.77
N LEU A 39 16.88 7.30 36.48
CA LEU A 39 15.72 7.41 35.61
C LEU A 39 15.64 6.13 34.77
N MET A 40 14.47 5.49 34.75
CA MET A 40 14.27 4.21 34.08
C MET A 40 12.91 4.18 33.38
N MET A 41 12.84 3.47 32.26
CA MET A 41 11.58 3.15 31.58
C MET A 41 11.11 1.75 31.99
N SER A 42 9.81 1.59 32.20
CA SER A 42 9.16 0.28 32.39
C SER A 42 9.40 -0.68 31.22
N GLN A 43 9.56 -0.13 30.02
CA GLN A 43 9.91 -0.83 28.80
C GLN A 43 10.76 0.08 27.91
N VAL A 44 11.88 -0.46 27.41
CA VAL A 44 12.79 0.25 26.50
C VAL A 44 12.38 0.09 25.03
N ASN A 45 11.56 -0.92 24.72
CA ASN A 45 10.95 -1.14 23.42
C ASN A 45 9.45 -1.37 23.58
N VAL A 46 8.64 -0.57 22.89
CA VAL A 46 7.19 -0.72 22.77
C VAL A 46 6.89 -1.21 21.36
N ASP A 47 6.81 -2.53 21.20
CA ASP A 47 6.57 -3.16 19.90
C ASP A 47 5.08 -3.45 19.67
N TYR A 48 4.51 -2.77 18.69
CA TYR A 48 3.13 -2.94 18.26
C TYR A 48 2.88 -4.18 17.40
N GLY A 49 3.93 -4.87 16.96
CA GLY A 49 3.86 -6.03 16.09
C GLY A 49 3.43 -5.66 14.68
N GLN A 50 2.90 -6.65 13.95
CA GLN A 50 2.33 -6.45 12.62
C GLN A 50 0.89 -5.94 12.74
N ILE A 51 0.64 -4.75 12.21
CA ILE A 51 -0.62 -4.03 12.25
C ILE A 51 -1.32 -4.18 10.90
N SER A 52 -2.52 -4.76 10.93
CA SER A 52 -3.43 -4.78 9.80
C SER A 52 -4.31 -3.53 9.77
N ARG A 53 -4.87 -3.18 8.60
CA ARG A 53 -5.60 -1.90 8.42
C ARG A 53 -6.88 -1.80 9.22
N ASP A 54 -7.53 -2.91 9.53
CA ASP A 54 -8.71 -2.97 10.40
C ASP A 54 -8.41 -2.56 11.85
N GLN A 55 -7.14 -2.67 12.28
CA GLN A 55 -6.67 -2.18 13.58
C GLN A 55 -6.31 -0.70 13.55
N ILE A 56 -6.28 -0.08 12.36
CA ILE A 56 -5.95 1.35 12.19
C ILE A 56 -7.25 2.15 12.11
N LYS A 57 -7.46 2.98 13.12
CA LYS A 57 -8.60 3.90 13.15
C LYS A 57 -8.31 5.11 12.26
N GLN A 58 -9.07 5.24 11.17
CA GLN A 58 -8.98 6.39 10.28
C GLN A 58 -9.52 7.65 10.97
N LEU A 59 -8.73 8.72 10.96
CA LEU A 59 -9.10 10.03 11.48
C LEU A 59 -9.60 10.94 10.36
N SER A 60 -10.36 11.99 10.70
CA SER A 60 -10.92 12.95 9.73
C SER A 60 -9.86 13.74 8.94
N ASN A 61 -8.64 13.83 9.47
CA ASN A 61 -7.49 14.43 8.79
C ASN A 61 -6.74 13.45 7.87
N GLY A 62 -7.24 12.23 7.69
CA GLY A 62 -6.65 11.18 6.87
C GLY A 62 -5.53 10.37 7.54
N GLN A 63 -5.10 10.72 8.76
CA GLN A 63 -4.12 9.91 9.49
C GLN A 63 -4.74 8.62 10.04
N GLY A 64 -3.90 7.60 10.21
CA GLY A 64 -4.27 6.33 10.82
C GLY A 64 -3.79 6.26 12.26
N GLU A 65 -4.71 6.13 13.21
CA GLU A 65 -4.41 5.98 14.64
C GLU A 65 -4.28 4.51 15.00
N LEU A 66 -3.12 4.12 15.55
CA LEU A 66 -2.87 2.80 16.11
C LEU A 66 -3.38 2.73 17.56
N PRO A 67 -3.55 1.53 18.15
CA PRO A 67 -3.96 1.38 19.54
C PRO A 67 -3.06 2.17 20.51
N SER A 68 -3.63 2.68 21.60
CA SER A 68 -2.84 3.34 22.64
C SER A 68 -2.21 2.30 23.57
N ARG A 69 -0.95 2.51 23.97
CA ARG A 69 -0.27 1.69 24.99
C ARG A 69 0.25 2.57 26.12
N GLN A 70 0.10 2.09 27.34
CA GLN A 70 0.61 2.78 28.52
C GLN A 70 2.10 2.45 28.72
N VAL A 71 2.88 3.48 29.05
CA VAL A 71 4.30 3.37 29.42
C VAL A 71 4.52 4.15 30.70
N VAL A 72 5.30 3.57 31.61
CA VAL A 72 5.69 4.22 32.86
C VAL A 72 7.18 4.57 32.83
N ALA A 73 7.52 5.80 33.18
CA ALA A 73 8.88 6.21 33.54
C ALA A 73 8.98 6.34 35.05
N LYS A 74 10.10 5.91 35.65
CA LYS A 74 10.36 6.00 37.08
C LYS A 74 11.67 6.72 37.34
N LEU A 75 11.62 7.76 38.16
CA LEU A 75 12.78 8.42 38.75
C LEU A 75 12.87 7.98 40.21
N ILE A 76 14.00 7.38 40.59
CA ILE A 76 14.25 6.90 41.96
C ILE A 76 15.51 7.56 42.48
N CYS A 77 15.43 8.21 43.63
CA CYS A 77 16.51 8.97 44.24
C CYS A 77 16.71 8.57 45.71
N SER A 78 17.95 8.62 46.17
CA SER A 78 18.29 8.40 47.60
C SER A 78 17.77 9.52 48.53
N GLN A 79 17.64 10.74 47.99
CA GLN A 79 17.17 11.95 48.68
C GLN A 79 15.91 12.52 48.03
N ASN A 80 15.21 13.40 48.76
CA ASN A 80 14.08 14.13 48.21
C ASN A 80 14.58 15.13 47.15
N VAL A 81 14.01 15.06 45.94
CA VAL A 81 14.33 15.95 44.83
C VAL A 81 13.06 16.63 44.30
N ASP A 82 13.23 17.76 43.62
CA ASP A 82 12.17 18.36 42.78
C ASP A 82 12.14 17.62 41.43
N PRO A 83 11.08 16.85 41.12
CA PRO A 83 11.07 15.97 39.97
C PRO A 83 10.67 16.72 38.68
N VAL A 84 11.61 17.49 38.14
CA VAL A 84 11.46 18.16 36.84
C VAL A 84 12.05 17.28 35.74
N ILE A 85 11.18 16.73 34.88
CA ILE A 85 11.58 15.77 33.83
C ILE A 85 11.31 16.39 32.47
N LYS A 86 12.34 16.49 31.64
CA LYS A 86 12.22 16.94 30.25
C LYS A 86 12.00 15.74 29.34
N ILE A 87 11.08 15.86 28.39
CA ILE A 87 10.85 14.87 27.34
C ILE A 87 11.24 15.46 25.97
N GLN A 88 11.92 14.69 25.13
CA GLN A 88 12.40 15.17 23.84
C GLN A 88 12.31 14.08 22.76
N ASP A 89 12.05 14.53 21.53
CA ASP A 89 12.21 13.72 20.33
C ASP A 89 13.70 13.50 20.00
N VAL A 90 14.01 12.45 19.24
CA VAL A 90 15.39 12.12 18.81
C VAL A 90 16.07 13.26 18.04
N THR A 91 15.27 14.11 17.38
CA THR A 91 15.81 15.24 16.61
C THR A 91 16.16 16.46 17.45
N GLY A 92 15.75 16.49 18.72
CA GLY A 92 16.02 17.61 19.62
C GLY A 92 15.27 18.90 19.30
N ILE A 93 14.32 18.87 18.37
CA ILE A 93 13.53 20.07 17.99
C ILE A 93 12.44 20.30 19.04
N ASP A 94 12.57 21.37 19.82
CA ASP A 94 11.59 21.74 20.84
C ASP A 94 10.29 22.31 20.21
N ASN A 95 9.17 22.18 20.92
CA ASN A 95 7.83 22.58 20.51
C ASN A 95 7.34 21.90 19.21
N SER A 96 7.73 20.65 18.98
CA SER A 96 7.31 19.86 17.83
C SER A 96 6.59 18.57 18.25
N ASP A 97 5.79 17.99 17.34
CA ASP A 97 5.26 16.63 17.53
C ASP A 97 6.41 15.62 17.54
N PHE A 98 6.29 14.60 18.38
CA PHE A 98 7.23 13.48 18.36
C PHE A 98 7.09 12.71 17.03
N LYS A 99 8.22 12.34 16.42
CA LYS A 99 8.20 11.72 15.10
C LYS A 99 7.85 10.24 15.19
N TYR A 100 7.12 9.75 14.19
CA TYR A 100 6.86 8.32 14.02
C TYR A 100 6.84 7.95 12.55
N GLY A 101 7.74 7.07 12.13
CA GLY A 101 7.87 6.72 10.72
C GLY A 101 8.42 7.86 9.86
N GLN A 102 8.09 7.84 8.56
CA GLN A 102 8.55 8.89 7.63
C GLN A 102 7.76 10.19 7.75
N ALA A 103 6.43 10.10 7.89
CA ALA A 103 5.53 11.26 7.88
C ALA A 103 4.45 11.19 8.97
N GLY A 104 4.53 10.20 9.86
CA GLY A 104 3.63 10.06 11.00
C GLY A 104 4.09 10.84 12.23
N ILE A 105 3.27 10.77 13.28
CA ILE A 105 3.55 11.38 14.58
C ILE A 105 3.25 10.40 15.71
N LEU A 106 3.94 10.57 16.83
CA LEU A 106 3.68 9.84 18.07
C LEU A 106 2.94 10.77 19.03
N GLN A 107 1.68 10.47 19.32
CA GLN A 107 0.99 11.20 20.39
C GLN A 107 1.40 10.63 21.74
N VAL A 108 1.84 11.53 22.62
CA VAL A 108 2.22 11.19 23.99
C VAL A 108 1.39 12.03 24.94
N THR A 109 0.58 11.38 25.76
CA THR A 109 -0.30 12.06 26.71
C THR A 109 0.12 11.69 28.13
N LEU A 110 0.29 12.67 29.00
CA LEU A 110 0.48 12.45 30.44
C LEU A 110 -0.85 12.08 31.09
N ASN A 111 -0.95 10.86 31.60
CA ASN A 111 -2.16 10.35 32.23
C ASN A 111 -2.10 10.48 33.75
N ASP A 112 -0.94 10.23 34.34
CA ASP A 112 -0.75 10.31 35.79
C ASP A 112 0.70 10.69 36.12
N PHE A 113 0.87 11.41 37.22
CA PHE A 113 2.16 11.84 37.74
C PHE A 113 2.15 11.60 39.24
N ARG A 114 2.98 10.67 39.71
CA ARG A 114 2.96 10.23 41.11
C ARG A 114 4.27 10.59 41.78
N ILE A 115 4.19 11.11 43.00
CA ILE A 115 5.35 11.35 43.87
C ILE A 115 5.16 10.50 45.12
N ASP A 116 6.13 9.63 45.40
CA ASP A 116 6.12 8.64 46.49
C ASP A 116 4.81 7.84 46.54
N GLY A 117 4.30 7.47 45.36
CA GLY A 117 3.08 6.67 45.17
C GLY A 117 1.77 7.47 45.18
N ILE A 118 1.81 8.78 45.43
CA ILE A 118 0.62 9.64 45.48
C ILE A 118 0.44 10.38 44.16
N SER A 119 -0.71 10.20 43.50
CA SER A 119 -1.08 10.97 42.31
C SER A 119 -1.12 12.46 42.65
N THR A 120 -0.26 13.21 41.98
CA THR A 120 0.02 14.62 42.24
C THR A 120 -0.28 15.41 40.96
N PRO A 121 -1.08 16.49 41.03
CA PRO A 121 -1.33 17.33 39.87
C PRO A 121 -0.02 17.83 39.25
N ALA A 122 0.22 17.47 37.99
CA ALA A 122 1.37 17.95 37.23
C ALA A 122 1.01 19.19 36.39
N THR A 123 2.03 19.94 36.00
CA THR A 123 1.97 20.97 34.97
C THR A 123 3.02 20.69 33.91
N ILE A 124 2.65 20.95 32.66
CA ILE A 124 3.58 20.91 31.53
C ILE A 124 4.05 22.33 31.28
N VAL A 125 5.36 22.53 31.23
CA VAL A 125 6.00 23.80 30.86
C VAL A 125 6.57 23.65 29.46
N ARG A 126 6.06 24.46 28.54
CA ARG A 126 6.48 24.49 27.13
C ARG A 126 6.97 25.88 26.82
N ASN A 127 8.21 26.04 26.38
CA ASN A 127 8.81 27.35 26.09
C ASN A 127 8.59 28.37 27.24
N ASN A 128 8.85 27.95 28.48
CA ASN A 128 8.62 28.75 29.70
C ASN A 128 7.15 29.16 29.97
N THR A 129 6.19 28.51 29.31
CA THR A 129 4.74 28.77 29.52
C THR A 129 4.02 27.52 30.02
N HIS A 130 3.21 27.67 31.06
CA HIS A 130 2.39 26.60 31.61
C HIS A 130 1.26 26.22 30.64
N GLN A 131 1.12 24.93 30.38
CA GLN A 131 0.07 24.38 29.52
C GLN A 131 -1.06 23.80 30.36
N SER A 132 -2.31 23.94 29.88
CA SER A 132 -3.51 23.36 30.50
C SER A 132 -3.93 22.01 29.90
N LEU A 133 -3.13 21.46 28.98
CA LEU A 133 -3.36 20.22 28.26
C LEU A 133 -2.48 19.10 28.82
N SER A 134 -2.83 17.85 28.55
CA SER A 134 -2.02 16.67 28.88
C SER A 134 -1.20 16.14 27.70
N LEU A 135 -1.42 16.66 26.49
CA LEU A 135 -0.68 16.29 25.28
C LEU A 135 0.71 16.94 25.30
N LEU A 136 1.73 16.09 25.26
CA LEU A 136 3.14 16.48 25.29
C LEU A 136 3.65 16.78 23.88
N LYS A 137 4.65 17.66 23.83
CA LYS A 137 5.48 17.97 22.66
C LYS A 137 6.95 17.76 23.03
N SER A 138 7.78 17.59 22.02
CA SER A 138 9.23 17.55 22.21
C SER A 138 9.69 18.84 22.87
N GLY A 139 10.54 18.74 23.89
CA GLY A 139 11.05 19.88 24.66
C GLY A 139 10.25 20.22 25.91
N ASP A 140 9.08 19.61 26.12
CA ASP A 140 8.25 19.87 27.31
C ASP A 140 8.96 19.43 28.60
N GLU A 141 8.77 20.23 29.64
CA GLU A 141 9.16 19.88 31.01
C GLU A 141 7.92 19.55 31.83
N ILE A 142 7.94 18.41 32.49
CA ILE A 142 6.88 17.91 33.35
C ILE A 142 7.33 18.08 34.79
N ARG A 143 6.51 18.74 35.59
CA ARG A 143 6.81 19.03 36.99
C ARG A 143 5.54 19.08 37.84
N PRO A 144 5.65 18.98 39.18
CA PRO A 144 4.52 19.18 40.07
C PRO A 144 3.90 20.58 39.89
N LYS A 145 2.56 20.69 39.95
CA LYS A 145 1.86 21.99 39.88
C LYS A 145 2.11 22.86 41.12
N SER A 146 2.30 22.22 42.27
CA SER A 146 2.71 22.85 43.52
C SER A 146 4.05 22.27 43.92
N ALA A 147 4.93 23.07 44.55
CA ALA A 147 6.25 22.61 44.95
C ALA A 147 6.14 21.42 45.91
N VAL A 148 6.48 20.23 45.41
CA VAL A 148 6.48 18.97 46.14
C VAL A 148 7.77 18.25 45.77
N VAL A 149 8.49 17.78 46.79
CA VAL A 149 9.71 16.98 46.62
C VAL A 149 9.42 15.53 47.03
N GLY A 150 10.15 14.59 46.45
CA GLY A 150 10.02 13.17 46.80
C GLY A 150 11.20 12.34 46.33
N LYS A 151 11.19 11.05 46.69
CA LYS A 151 12.26 10.09 46.34
C LYS A 151 11.93 9.26 45.13
N ASN A 152 10.65 8.98 44.92
CA ASN A 152 10.16 8.14 43.83
C ASN A 152 9.16 8.95 43.03
N THR A 153 9.43 9.16 41.75
CA THR A 153 8.47 9.78 40.84
C THR A 153 8.11 8.82 39.73
N GLU A 154 6.82 8.61 39.49
CA GLU A 154 6.32 7.82 38.38
C GLU A 154 5.52 8.70 37.42
N LEU A 155 5.80 8.55 36.13
CA LEU A 155 5.08 9.25 35.08
C LEU A 155 4.43 8.19 34.21
N VAL A 156 3.11 8.22 34.16
CA VAL A 156 2.31 7.29 33.39
C VAL A 156 1.84 8.02 32.14
N PHE A 157 2.32 7.57 30.99
CA PHE A 157 1.95 8.15 29.70
C PHE A 157 1.24 7.13 28.84
N ASN A 158 0.31 7.62 28.03
CA ASN A 158 -0.23 6.87 26.90
C ASN A 158 0.50 7.28 25.63
N ILE A 159 1.01 6.28 24.91
CA ILE A 159 1.64 6.41 23.61
C ILE A 159 0.63 5.93 22.56
N THR A 160 0.35 6.77 21.57
CA THR A 160 -0.56 6.46 20.48
C THR A 160 0.11 6.85 19.15
N PRO A 161 0.67 5.87 18.41
CA PRO A 161 1.24 6.15 17.10
C PRO A 161 0.18 6.55 16.09
N ARG A 162 0.51 7.51 15.22
CA ARG A 162 -0.31 7.91 14.07
C ARG A 162 0.51 7.86 12.80
N VAL A 163 0.09 7.01 11.87
CA VAL A 163 0.73 6.89 10.54
C VAL A 163 0.09 7.86 9.55
N ALA A 164 0.86 8.29 8.55
CA ALA A 164 0.34 9.15 7.51
C ALA A 164 -0.66 8.41 6.59
N SER A 165 -1.53 9.14 5.89
CA SER A 165 -2.49 8.55 4.94
C SER A 165 -1.80 7.72 3.85
N SER A 166 -0.64 8.17 3.37
CA SER A 166 0.19 7.44 2.40
C SER A 166 0.66 6.10 2.93
N ASP A 167 1.00 6.02 4.22
CA ASP A 167 1.44 4.78 4.87
C ASP A 167 0.27 3.81 5.08
N ILE A 168 -0.97 4.26 4.93
CA ILE A 168 -2.19 3.44 4.99
C ILE A 168 -2.52 2.85 3.63
N THR A 169 -2.38 3.62 2.55
CA THR A 169 -2.78 3.16 1.22
C THR A 169 -1.66 2.39 0.53
N ASN A 170 -0.41 2.87 0.63
CA ASN A 170 0.74 2.24 0.00
C ASN A 170 2.04 2.65 0.73
N PRO A 171 2.38 1.97 1.84
CA PRO A 171 3.53 2.34 2.65
C PRO A 171 4.84 2.15 1.89
N SER A 172 5.65 3.21 1.81
CA SER A 172 7.01 3.16 1.27
C SER A 172 7.94 2.30 2.13
N LEU A 173 7.65 2.21 3.43
CA LEU A 173 8.31 1.34 4.41
C LEU A 173 7.25 0.61 5.23
N LEU A 174 7.40 -0.70 5.34
CA LEU A 174 6.51 -1.50 6.18
C LEU A 174 6.85 -1.33 7.67
N GLU A 175 8.10 -1.06 8.02
CA GLU A 175 8.48 -0.79 9.40
C GLU A 175 8.39 0.70 9.73
N GLN A 176 7.76 1.01 10.84
CA GLN A 176 7.57 2.35 11.37
C GLN A 176 8.19 2.41 12.76
N SER A 177 8.85 3.53 13.09
CA SER A 177 9.48 3.71 14.38
C SER A 177 9.47 5.15 14.86
N GLY A 178 9.45 5.36 16.17
CA GLY A 178 9.70 6.62 16.83
C GLY A 178 10.50 6.40 18.11
N GLN A 179 11.16 7.44 18.63
CA GLN A 179 11.91 7.35 19.88
C GLN A 179 11.61 8.56 20.76
N LEU A 180 11.42 8.31 22.05
CA LEU A 180 11.30 9.34 23.07
C LEU A 180 12.49 9.25 24.01
N SER A 181 13.00 10.40 24.43
CA SER A 181 14.09 10.49 25.39
C SER A 181 13.63 11.33 26.58
N LEU A 182 13.82 10.81 27.79
CA LEU A 182 13.51 11.52 29.04
C LEU A 182 14.81 11.90 29.74
N PHE A 183 14.82 13.09 30.33
CA PHE A 183 15.98 13.69 30.99
C PHE A 183 15.61 14.19 32.36
N PHE A 184 16.53 14.03 33.31
CA PHE A 184 16.45 14.59 34.64
C PHE A 184 17.84 15.08 35.06
N ALA A 185 17.97 16.36 35.38
CA ALA A 185 19.23 16.98 35.78
C ALA A 185 20.41 16.59 34.85
N GLN A 186 21.47 16.00 35.42
CA GLN A 186 22.67 15.56 34.70
C GLN A 186 22.70 14.04 34.45
N LEU A 187 21.59 13.33 34.64
CA LEU A 187 21.52 11.89 34.39
C LEU A 187 21.61 11.60 32.89
N PRO A 188 22.15 10.43 32.49
CA PRO A 188 21.98 9.92 31.14
C PRO A 188 20.50 9.83 30.76
N SER A 189 20.18 10.11 29.50
CA SER A 189 18.80 10.05 29.04
C SER A 189 18.25 8.64 29.08
N SER A 190 16.97 8.52 29.44
CA SER A 190 16.23 7.26 29.34
C SER A 190 15.45 7.25 28.03
N ASN A 191 15.79 6.30 27.16
CA ASN A 191 15.20 6.22 25.83
C ASN A 191 14.17 5.09 25.76
N VAL A 192 13.07 5.35 25.06
CA VAL A 192 12.11 4.31 24.67
C VAL A 192 11.97 4.34 23.15
N LEU A 193 12.16 3.18 22.53
CA LEU A 193 11.90 2.95 21.12
C LEU A 193 10.47 2.44 20.97
N ILE A 194 9.74 2.97 20.00
CA ILE A 194 8.39 2.56 19.65
C ILE A 194 8.46 2.03 18.22
N THR A 195 7.98 0.81 17.98
CA THR A 195 8.04 0.16 16.67
C THR A 195 6.70 -0.45 16.28
N SER A 196 6.42 -0.50 14.97
CA SER A 196 5.34 -1.31 14.39
C SER A 196 5.72 -1.77 12.99
N GLY A 197 5.30 -2.96 12.59
CA GLY A 197 5.23 -3.35 11.20
C GLY A 197 3.84 -3.10 10.64
N LEU A 198 3.72 -2.53 9.45
CA LEU A 198 2.49 -2.47 8.68
C LEU A 198 2.44 -3.70 7.78
N LYS A 199 1.35 -4.47 7.89
CA LYS A 199 1.18 -5.63 7.03
C LYS A 199 1.04 -5.17 5.57
N ALA A 200 1.80 -5.79 4.67
CA ALA A 200 1.66 -5.54 3.24
C ALA A 200 0.24 -5.87 2.79
N ILE A 201 -0.34 -4.98 1.99
CA ILE A 201 -1.66 -5.20 1.41
C ILE A 201 -1.54 -6.33 0.38
N ALA A 202 -2.43 -7.32 0.49
CA ALA A 202 -2.47 -8.43 -0.47
C ALA A 202 -3.91 -8.65 -0.94
N CYS A 203 -4.11 -8.57 -2.25
CA CYS A 203 -5.35 -8.98 -2.89
C CYS A 203 -5.14 -10.31 -3.63
N THR A 204 -6.08 -11.23 -3.47
CA THR A 204 -6.06 -12.54 -4.15
C THR A 204 -7.15 -12.58 -5.21
N PRO A 205 -6.80 -12.59 -6.50
CA PRO A 205 -7.77 -12.78 -7.57
C PRO A 205 -8.13 -14.27 -7.71
N VAL A 206 -9.41 -14.56 -7.94
CA VAL A 206 -9.90 -15.89 -8.30
C VAL A 206 -10.80 -15.76 -9.52
N VAL A 207 -10.56 -16.60 -10.53
CA VAL A 207 -11.44 -16.71 -11.69
C VAL A 207 -12.14 -18.07 -11.62
N SER A 208 -13.46 -18.09 -11.82
CA SER A 208 -14.25 -19.33 -11.85
C SER A 208 -13.70 -20.32 -12.88
N ASN A 209 -13.91 -21.62 -12.67
CA ASN A 209 -13.41 -22.69 -13.53
C ASN A 209 -11.89 -22.61 -13.77
N ALA A 210 -11.13 -22.11 -12.79
CA ALA A 210 -9.69 -21.88 -12.90
C ALA A 210 -9.28 -21.03 -14.11
N GLY A 211 -10.18 -20.15 -14.60
CA GLY A 211 -9.93 -19.33 -15.78
C GLY A 211 -10.07 -20.06 -17.12
N GLN A 212 -10.54 -21.31 -17.13
CA GLN A 212 -10.63 -22.11 -18.36
C GLN A 212 -11.99 -21.93 -19.05
N ILE A 213 -11.93 -21.78 -20.38
CA ILE A 213 -13.09 -21.81 -21.27
C ILE A 213 -12.85 -22.91 -22.28
N ASP A 214 -13.68 -23.93 -22.25
CA ASP A 214 -13.69 -24.99 -23.24
C ASP A 214 -14.80 -24.73 -24.27
N TYR A 215 -14.42 -24.70 -25.54
CA TYR A 215 -15.34 -24.62 -26.67
C TYR A 215 -15.75 -26.00 -27.19
N SER A 216 -15.30 -27.06 -26.52
CA SER A 216 -15.43 -28.46 -26.93
C SER A 216 -14.77 -28.70 -28.30
N THR A 217 -14.94 -29.91 -28.84
CA THR A 217 -14.46 -30.21 -30.18
C THR A 217 -15.29 -29.46 -31.21
N ILE A 218 -14.61 -28.69 -32.08
CA ILE A 218 -15.21 -28.00 -33.22
C ILE A 218 -14.87 -28.79 -34.48
N HIS A 219 -15.87 -29.29 -35.19
CA HIS A 219 -15.68 -30.06 -36.40
C HIS A 219 -15.47 -29.17 -37.62
N LEU A 220 -14.79 -29.70 -38.64
CA LEU A 220 -14.46 -28.98 -39.87
C LEU A 220 -15.67 -28.45 -40.64
N GLY A 221 -16.85 -29.04 -40.45
CA GLY A 221 -18.11 -28.60 -41.06
C GLY A 221 -18.72 -27.38 -40.36
N GLU A 222 -18.29 -27.07 -39.14
CA GLU A 222 -18.72 -25.90 -38.36
C GLU A 222 -17.85 -24.67 -38.67
N LEU A 223 -16.74 -24.86 -39.38
CA LEU A 223 -15.87 -23.79 -39.85
C LEU A 223 -16.37 -23.21 -41.18
N SER A 224 -16.38 -21.89 -41.26
CA SER A 224 -16.71 -21.18 -42.49
C SER A 224 -15.51 -21.21 -43.45
N ASN A 225 -15.75 -21.61 -44.70
CA ASN A 225 -14.68 -21.73 -45.69
C ASN A 225 -14.04 -20.37 -46.05
N ASN A 226 -14.87 -19.33 -46.20
CA ASN A 226 -14.47 -18.01 -46.70
C ASN A 226 -14.90 -16.85 -45.78
N LYS A 227 -15.32 -17.16 -44.55
CA LYS A 227 -15.64 -16.18 -43.51
C LYS A 227 -15.01 -16.59 -42.20
N ILE A 228 -14.86 -15.63 -41.29
CA ILE A 228 -14.52 -15.88 -39.90
C ILE A 228 -15.66 -16.66 -39.22
N THR A 229 -15.31 -17.65 -38.41
CA THR A 229 -16.27 -18.36 -37.55
C THR A 229 -16.25 -17.74 -36.16
N VAL A 230 -17.36 -17.12 -35.74
CA VAL A 230 -17.51 -16.57 -34.39
C VAL A 230 -18.07 -17.65 -33.47
N LEU A 231 -17.42 -17.86 -32.33
CA LEU A 231 -17.85 -18.83 -31.33
C LEU A 231 -18.81 -18.19 -30.33
N PRO A 232 -19.63 -18.99 -29.61
CA PRO A 232 -20.52 -18.47 -28.58
C PRO A 232 -19.77 -17.68 -27.50
N ALA A 233 -20.40 -16.64 -26.98
CA ALA A 233 -19.86 -15.95 -25.81
C ALA A 233 -19.91 -16.86 -24.57
N ARG A 234 -18.93 -16.69 -23.69
CA ARG A 234 -18.75 -17.43 -22.43
C ARG A 234 -18.48 -16.44 -21.31
N THR A 235 -18.88 -16.79 -20.09
CA THR A 235 -18.73 -15.93 -18.92
C THR A 235 -17.93 -16.61 -17.84
N LEU A 236 -17.07 -15.86 -17.16
CA LEU A 236 -16.36 -16.29 -15.96
C LEU A 236 -16.55 -15.26 -14.85
N ASN A 237 -16.70 -15.70 -13.61
CA ASN A 237 -16.70 -14.80 -12.46
C ASN A 237 -15.26 -14.50 -12.07
N LEU A 238 -14.93 -13.22 -11.94
CA LEU A 238 -13.70 -12.72 -11.33
C LEU A 238 -14.04 -12.19 -9.94
N THR A 239 -13.41 -12.75 -8.91
CA THR A 239 -13.43 -12.19 -7.57
C THR A 239 -12.04 -11.72 -7.18
N ILE A 240 -11.96 -10.64 -6.40
CA ILE A 240 -10.69 -10.19 -5.80
C ILE A 240 -10.98 -9.92 -4.34
N ALA A 241 -10.31 -10.66 -3.45
CA ALA A 241 -10.41 -10.49 -2.01
C ALA A 241 -9.13 -9.88 -1.46
N CYS A 242 -9.25 -8.73 -0.82
CA CYS A 242 -8.17 -8.00 -0.18
C CYS A 242 -8.31 -8.10 1.34
N ASP A 243 -7.19 -8.14 2.05
CA ASP A 243 -7.19 -8.14 3.52
C ASP A 243 -7.57 -6.79 4.14
N ALA A 244 -7.62 -5.74 3.32
CA ALA A 244 -8.03 -4.40 3.67
C ALA A 244 -8.78 -3.72 2.51
N SER A 245 -9.39 -2.56 2.80
CA SER A 245 -9.98 -1.74 1.73
C SER A 245 -8.84 -1.12 0.93
N THR A 246 -8.77 -1.44 -0.37
CA THR A 246 -7.59 -1.21 -1.19
C THR A 246 -7.99 -0.61 -2.53
N ASN A 247 -7.22 0.39 -2.96
CA ASN A 247 -7.28 0.89 -4.32
C ASN A 247 -6.56 -0.09 -5.24
N VAL A 248 -7.28 -0.66 -6.20
CA VAL A 248 -6.74 -1.60 -7.17
C VAL A 248 -7.13 -1.19 -8.57
N ALA A 249 -6.16 -1.16 -9.48
CA ALA A 249 -6.39 -1.14 -10.91
C ALA A 249 -6.09 -2.52 -11.51
N ILE A 250 -6.81 -2.86 -12.57
CA ILE A 250 -6.75 -4.14 -13.27
C ILE A 250 -6.26 -3.86 -14.69
N ARG A 251 -5.37 -4.73 -15.18
CA ARG A 251 -4.98 -4.80 -16.59
C ARG A 251 -4.95 -6.26 -17.04
N ALA A 252 -5.27 -6.52 -18.30
CA ALA A 252 -5.08 -7.84 -18.90
C ALA A 252 -3.97 -7.80 -19.95
N ARG A 253 -3.21 -8.89 -20.06
CA ARG A 253 -2.13 -9.05 -21.05
C ARG A 253 -2.18 -10.42 -21.69
N SER A 254 -2.02 -10.47 -23.01
CA SER A 254 -1.86 -11.72 -23.75
C SER A 254 -0.56 -12.43 -23.39
N ASN A 255 -0.64 -13.73 -23.13
CA ASN A 255 0.52 -14.62 -23.06
C ASN A 255 0.83 -15.26 -24.42
N ARG A 256 0.13 -14.83 -25.48
CA ARG A 256 0.29 -15.28 -26.86
C ARG A 256 0.36 -14.06 -27.80
N PRO A 257 1.31 -13.13 -27.58
CA PRO A 257 1.49 -12.02 -28.51
C PRO A 257 1.83 -12.54 -29.91
N HIS A 258 1.55 -11.72 -30.90
CA HIS A 258 1.69 -11.93 -32.33
C HIS A 258 0.87 -13.10 -32.91
N SER A 259 -0.07 -13.66 -32.14
CA SER A 259 -0.92 -14.77 -32.59
C SER A 259 -2.31 -14.35 -33.09
N THR A 260 -2.58 -13.05 -33.19
CA THR A 260 -3.86 -12.54 -33.74
C THR A 260 -3.82 -12.48 -35.28
N PRO A 261 -4.75 -13.13 -36.00
CA PRO A 261 -4.87 -13.03 -37.46
C PRO A 261 -5.15 -11.59 -37.91
N ASN A 262 -4.48 -11.15 -38.98
CA ASN A 262 -4.66 -9.84 -39.61
C ASN A 262 -4.44 -8.62 -38.67
N ALA A 263 -3.80 -8.82 -37.52
CA ALA A 263 -3.36 -7.72 -36.67
C ALA A 263 -2.22 -6.97 -37.39
N THR A 264 -2.43 -5.69 -37.67
CA THR A 264 -1.42 -4.83 -38.30
C THR A 264 -0.43 -4.30 -37.27
N ASN A 265 -0.90 -4.00 -36.05
CA ASN A 265 -0.09 -3.61 -34.91
C ASN A 265 -0.72 -4.19 -33.63
N GLU A 266 0.02 -5.07 -32.96
CA GLU A 266 -0.30 -5.44 -31.58
C GLU A 266 0.46 -4.51 -30.63
N ASN A 267 -0.21 -4.07 -29.57
CA ASN A 267 0.38 -3.22 -28.54
C ASN A 267 1.19 -4.05 -27.52
N GLU A 268 1.71 -3.38 -26.48
CA GLU A 268 2.54 -3.98 -25.43
C GLU A 268 1.84 -5.03 -24.56
N ILE A 269 0.51 -5.12 -24.61
CA ILE A 269 -0.27 -6.18 -23.97
C ILE A 269 -0.69 -7.29 -24.94
N GLY A 270 -0.17 -7.27 -26.18
CA GLY A 270 -0.48 -8.23 -27.25
C GLY A 270 -1.88 -8.07 -27.83
N SER A 271 -2.51 -6.91 -27.64
CA SER A 271 -3.84 -6.59 -28.16
C SER A 271 -3.77 -5.85 -29.48
N SER A 272 -4.71 -6.14 -30.37
CA SER A 272 -4.95 -5.41 -31.61
C SER A 272 -6.42 -5.01 -31.72
N ILE A 273 -6.70 -3.93 -32.46
CA ILE A 273 -8.04 -3.73 -33.00
C ILE A 273 -8.38 -4.90 -33.93
N VAL A 274 -9.59 -5.43 -33.83
CA VAL A 274 -9.98 -6.57 -34.68
C VAL A 274 -10.21 -6.11 -36.13
N SER A 275 -9.98 -7.01 -37.08
CA SER A 275 -10.35 -6.76 -38.48
C SER A 275 -11.86 -6.55 -38.65
N SER A 276 -12.26 -5.73 -39.62
CA SER A 276 -13.68 -5.49 -39.94
C SER A 276 -14.42 -6.78 -40.32
N TYR A 277 -13.72 -7.76 -40.89
CA TYR A 277 -14.30 -9.07 -41.23
C TYR A 277 -14.86 -9.82 -40.02
N ALA A 278 -14.19 -9.74 -38.85
CA ALA A 278 -14.66 -10.42 -37.64
C ALA A 278 -15.93 -9.75 -37.09
N MET A 279 -15.97 -8.40 -37.12
CA MET A 279 -17.16 -7.63 -36.73
C MET A 279 -18.36 -7.93 -37.64
N LEU A 280 -18.13 -8.00 -38.95
CA LEU A 280 -19.15 -8.38 -39.94
C LEU A 280 -19.64 -9.81 -39.75
N ALA A 281 -18.77 -10.72 -39.30
CA ALA A 281 -19.12 -12.09 -38.95
C ALA A 281 -19.90 -12.20 -37.61
N GLY A 282 -20.06 -11.10 -36.87
CA GLY A 282 -20.87 -11.03 -35.66
C GLY A 282 -20.08 -11.08 -34.35
N LEU A 283 -18.76 -10.90 -34.38
CA LEU A 283 -17.98 -10.77 -33.15
C LEU A 283 -18.47 -9.54 -32.36
N GLY A 284 -18.72 -9.73 -31.06
CA GLY A 284 -19.22 -8.69 -30.18
C GLY A 284 -20.74 -8.46 -30.26
N LYS A 285 -21.48 -9.28 -31.01
CA LYS A 285 -22.96 -9.22 -31.09
C LYS A 285 -23.61 -10.26 -30.19
N ASN A 286 -24.85 -9.96 -29.75
CA ASN A 286 -25.68 -10.86 -28.92
C ASN A 286 -24.94 -11.34 -27.65
N LEU A 287 -24.18 -10.45 -27.04
CA LEU A 287 -23.43 -10.76 -25.83
C LEU A 287 -24.40 -11.00 -24.64
N PRO A 288 -24.01 -11.87 -23.69
CA PRO A 288 -24.86 -12.19 -22.55
C PRO A 288 -25.02 -10.99 -21.61
N LEU A 289 -25.92 -11.11 -20.63
CA LEU A 289 -26.11 -10.15 -19.54
C LEU A 289 -26.55 -8.75 -19.99
N GLY A 290 -27.26 -8.67 -21.13
CA GLY A 290 -27.82 -7.41 -21.64
C GLY A 290 -26.78 -6.41 -22.13
N LEU A 291 -25.57 -6.89 -22.46
CA LEU A 291 -24.55 -6.04 -23.08
C LEU A 291 -25.01 -5.55 -24.46
N PRO A 292 -24.80 -4.26 -24.79
CA PRO A 292 -24.99 -3.79 -26.15
C PRO A 292 -23.94 -4.40 -27.09
N ASP A 293 -24.27 -4.42 -28.38
CA ASP A 293 -23.31 -4.81 -29.42
C ASP A 293 -22.06 -3.94 -29.35
N ILE A 294 -20.90 -4.59 -29.36
CA ILE A 294 -19.60 -3.92 -29.43
C ILE A 294 -19.44 -3.35 -30.84
N THR A 295 -19.05 -2.08 -30.92
CA THR A 295 -18.78 -1.40 -32.21
C THR A 295 -17.29 -1.20 -32.46
N GLN A 296 -16.45 -1.38 -31.44
CA GLN A 296 -15.00 -1.36 -31.53
C GLN A 296 -14.40 -2.46 -30.66
N ALA A 297 -14.18 -3.64 -31.24
CA ALA A 297 -13.59 -4.76 -30.52
C ALA A 297 -12.06 -4.73 -30.56
N PHE A 298 -11.46 -5.04 -29.42
CA PHE A 298 -10.05 -5.34 -29.28
C PHE A 298 -9.89 -6.80 -28.92
N VAL A 299 -8.88 -7.45 -29.50
CA VAL A 299 -8.68 -8.89 -29.40
C VAL A 299 -7.23 -9.22 -29.11
N VAL A 300 -7.04 -10.38 -28.47
CA VAL A 300 -5.75 -11.05 -28.30
C VAL A 300 -5.85 -12.44 -28.94
N GLY A 301 -4.73 -13.03 -29.35
CA GLY A 301 -4.75 -14.23 -30.19
C GLY A 301 -5.04 -15.54 -29.45
N LEU A 302 -5.55 -16.53 -30.21
CA LEU A 302 -5.81 -17.92 -29.77
C LEU A 302 -4.64 -18.87 -30.03
N GLY A 303 -3.43 -18.34 -30.19
CA GLY A 303 -2.24 -19.11 -30.54
C GLY A 303 -2.08 -19.32 -32.05
N ASN A 304 -1.06 -20.11 -32.40
CA ASN A 304 -0.74 -20.44 -33.78
C ASN A 304 -0.24 -21.89 -33.89
N VAL A 305 -0.40 -22.47 -35.07
CA VAL A 305 0.14 -23.80 -35.43
C VAL A 305 0.84 -23.64 -36.78
N ASN A 306 2.09 -24.10 -36.90
CA ASN A 306 2.88 -23.98 -38.12
C ASN A 306 2.92 -22.54 -38.68
N ASN A 307 3.06 -21.54 -37.80
CA ASN A 307 3.01 -20.09 -38.08
C ASN A 307 1.65 -19.56 -38.59
N GLN A 308 0.61 -20.39 -38.63
CA GLN A 308 -0.74 -19.98 -38.98
C GLN A 308 -1.51 -19.60 -37.72
N LYS A 309 -1.99 -18.36 -37.70
CA LYS A 309 -2.69 -17.77 -36.56
C LYS A 309 -4.11 -18.29 -36.55
N ILE A 310 -4.52 -18.90 -35.43
CA ILE A 310 -5.80 -19.62 -35.39
C ILE A 310 -7.00 -18.67 -35.32
N GLY A 311 -6.86 -17.58 -34.58
CA GLY A 311 -8.00 -16.75 -34.22
C GLY A 311 -7.67 -15.75 -33.12
N GLY A 312 -8.70 -15.13 -32.57
CA GLY A 312 -8.57 -14.22 -31.44
C GLY A 312 -9.81 -14.22 -30.57
N TYR A 313 -9.74 -13.54 -29.43
CA TYR A 313 -10.86 -13.40 -28.53
C TYR A 313 -10.92 -12.01 -27.91
N ILE A 314 -12.14 -11.54 -27.65
CA ILE A 314 -12.39 -10.37 -26.82
C ILE A 314 -12.37 -10.78 -25.35
N LEU A 315 -11.94 -9.88 -24.47
CA LEU A 315 -12.00 -10.04 -23.02
C LEU A 315 -12.57 -8.76 -22.41
N ASN A 316 -13.81 -8.84 -21.95
CA ASN A 316 -14.58 -7.70 -21.46
C ASN A 316 -14.91 -7.85 -19.98
N LEU A 317 -14.76 -6.75 -19.25
CA LEU A 317 -15.19 -6.60 -17.85
C LEU A 317 -16.02 -5.31 -17.74
N PRO A 318 -17.32 -5.37 -18.10
CA PRO A 318 -18.18 -4.19 -18.09
C PRO A 318 -18.50 -3.78 -16.66
N PHE A 319 -18.43 -2.47 -16.35
CA PHE A 319 -18.73 -1.98 -15.01
C PHE A 319 -20.18 -2.26 -14.57
N THR A 320 -21.10 -2.43 -15.53
CA THR A 320 -22.50 -2.80 -15.25
C THR A 320 -22.65 -4.19 -14.65
N GLN A 321 -21.62 -5.05 -14.76
CA GLN A 321 -21.56 -6.39 -14.17
C GLN A 321 -20.52 -6.49 -13.06
N THR A 322 -20.17 -5.35 -12.45
CA THR A 322 -19.14 -5.25 -11.40
C THR A 322 -19.74 -4.75 -10.08
N LYS A 323 -19.25 -5.27 -8.95
CA LYS A 323 -19.54 -4.81 -7.60
C LYS A 323 -18.27 -4.61 -6.79
N LEU A 324 -18.30 -3.63 -5.90
CA LEU A 324 -17.27 -3.29 -4.94
C LEU A 324 -17.91 -3.31 -3.55
N ASP A 325 -17.46 -4.21 -2.68
CA ASP A 325 -18.02 -4.45 -1.34
C ASP A 325 -19.56 -4.60 -1.38
N GLY A 326 -20.04 -5.40 -2.35
CA GLY A 326 -21.47 -5.66 -2.57
C GLY A 326 -22.25 -4.54 -3.26
N LYS A 327 -21.67 -3.35 -3.46
CA LYS A 327 -22.31 -2.22 -4.15
C LYS A 327 -22.03 -2.28 -5.65
N ALA A 328 -23.05 -2.12 -6.48
CA ALA A 328 -22.88 -2.05 -7.93
C ALA A 328 -21.95 -0.88 -8.33
N ALA A 329 -21.01 -1.14 -9.23
CA ALA A 329 -20.22 -0.10 -9.85
C ALA A 329 -21.12 0.79 -10.71
N LYS A 330 -20.88 2.09 -10.66
CA LYS A 330 -21.60 3.11 -11.44
C LYS A 330 -20.72 3.74 -12.52
N ALA A 331 -19.41 3.54 -12.43
CA ALA A 331 -18.45 4.05 -13.39
C ALA A 331 -17.25 3.13 -13.54
N ARG A 332 -16.67 3.16 -14.74
CA ARG A 332 -15.33 2.66 -15.05
C ARG A 332 -14.38 3.86 -15.08
N TYR A 333 -13.18 3.66 -14.56
CA TYR A 333 -12.11 4.64 -14.59
C TYR A 333 -10.90 4.07 -15.32
N TRP A 334 -10.14 4.92 -16.00
CA TRP A 334 -8.91 4.48 -16.65
C TRP A 334 -7.82 5.54 -16.69
N THR A 335 -6.57 5.06 -16.74
CA THR A 335 -5.35 5.85 -16.96
C THR A 335 -4.39 5.10 -17.87
N GLN A 336 -3.52 5.81 -18.58
CA GLN A 336 -2.46 5.23 -19.42
C GLN A 336 -1.14 5.01 -18.66
N THR A 337 -0.96 5.68 -17.52
CA THR A 337 0.23 5.52 -16.68
C THR A 337 -0.06 4.58 -15.53
N GLU A 338 0.98 3.91 -15.03
CA GLU A 338 0.86 3.10 -13.82
C GLU A 338 0.28 3.94 -12.66
N PRO A 339 -0.75 3.43 -11.95
CA PRO A 339 -1.46 4.23 -10.99
C PRO A 339 -0.65 4.47 -9.71
N SER A 340 -0.87 5.63 -9.11
CA SER A 340 -0.32 6.10 -7.82
C SER A 340 -1.39 6.89 -7.07
N ALA A 341 -1.12 7.25 -5.81
CA ALA A 341 -2.03 8.04 -4.99
C ALA A 341 -2.44 9.40 -5.60
N SER A 342 -1.66 9.93 -6.56
CA SER A 342 -1.93 11.21 -7.24
C SER A 342 -2.41 11.04 -8.69
N THR A 343 -2.77 9.82 -9.11
CA THR A 343 -3.21 9.56 -10.48
C THR A 343 -4.48 10.32 -10.82
N TYR A 344 -4.45 11.00 -11.97
CA TYR A 344 -5.65 11.51 -12.61
C TYR A 344 -6.36 10.37 -13.36
N TRP A 345 -7.67 10.26 -13.15
CA TRP A 345 -8.48 9.20 -13.74
C TRP A 345 -9.47 9.78 -14.76
N ASN A 346 -9.47 9.21 -15.97
CA ASN A 346 -10.59 9.40 -16.89
C ASN A 346 -11.77 8.57 -16.40
N LYS A 347 -12.99 9.08 -16.53
CA LYS A 347 -14.22 8.45 -16.02
C LYS A 347 -15.21 8.17 -17.15
N GLU A 348 -15.77 6.97 -17.14
CA GLU A 348 -16.81 6.51 -18.04
C GLU A 348 -18.03 6.06 -17.23
N THR A 349 -19.17 6.70 -17.49
CA THR A 349 -20.46 6.39 -16.84
C THR A 349 -21.41 5.60 -17.75
N ASP A 350 -21.02 5.38 -19.00
CA ASP A 350 -21.76 4.61 -19.99
C ASP A 350 -20.84 3.59 -20.65
N LEU A 351 -21.38 2.44 -21.04
CA LEU A 351 -20.64 1.48 -21.85
C LEU A 351 -20.39 2.08 -23.24
N LYS A 352 -19.13 2.37 -23.55
CA LYS A 352 -18.70 2.82 -24.88
C LYS A 352 -18.63 1.64 -25.86
N GLY A 353 -18.32 1.94 -27.12
CA GLY A 353 -18.23 0.96 -28.21
C GLY A 353 -17.28 -0.22 -27.97
N HIS A 354 -16.35 -0.14 -27.01
CA HIS A 354 -15.46 -1.23 -26.60
C HIS A 354 -16.06 -2.17 -25.54
N GLY A 355 -17.30 -1.95 -25.08
CA GLY A 355 -18.04 -2.86 -24.21
C GLY A 355 -17.37 -3.19 -22.87
N GLY A 356 -16.47 -2.33 -22.39
CA GLY A 356 -15.67 -2.62 -21.18
C GLY A 356 -14.47 -3.56 -21.39
N SER A 357 -13.88 -3.62 -22.59
CA SER A 357 -12.66 -4.40 -22.86
C SER A 357 -11.53 -4.15 -21.82
N LEU A 358 -10.87 -5.23 -21.37
CA LEU A 358 -9.65 -5.19 -20.56
C LEU A 358 -8.37 -5.16 -21.41
N ILE A 359 -8.50 -5.39 -22.70
CA ILE A 359 -7.42 -5.53 -23.66
C ILE A 359 -7.49 -4.40 -24.70
N MET A 360 -7.70 -3.16 -24.27
CA MET A 360 -7.81 -2.04 -25.21
C MET A 360 -6.48 -1.73 -25.90
N GLY A 361 -6.54 -1.12 -27.09
CA GLY A 361 -5.35 -0.71 -27.84
C GLY A 361 -4.43 0.28 -27.11
N SER A 362 -4.98 1.11 -26.22
CA SER A 362 -4.22 2.01 -25.34
C SER A 362 -3.64 1.35 -24.09
N ALA A 363 -3.87 0.05 -23.91
CA ALA A 363 -3.42 -0.75 -22.76
C ALA A 363 -3.63 -0.09 -21.38
N PRO A 364 -4.81 0.52 -21.10
CA PRO A 364 -4.98 1.31 -19.91
C PRO A 364 -5.04 0.44 -18.65
N TYR A 365 -4.70 1.05 -17.51
CA TYR A 365 -5.04 0.54 -16.20
C TYR A 365 -6.47 0.93 -15.88
N ILE A 366 -7.29 -0.04 -15.46
CA ILE A 366 -8.73 0.14 -15.31
C ILE A 366 -9.12 -0.05 -13.85
N SER A 367 -9.97 0.82 -13.32
CA SER A 367 -10.57 0.62 -12.00
C SER A 367 -12.05 1.00 -12.03
N PHE A 368 -12.74 0.85 -10.91
CA PHE A 368 -14.19 0.97 -10.83
C PHE A 368 -14.60 1.79 -9.61
N GLY A 369 -15.76 2.44 -9.68
CA GLY A 369 -16.29 3.21 -8.55
C GLY A 369 -17.79 3.01 -8.38
N SER A 370 -18.24 3.00 -7.13
CA SER A 370 -19.67 2.90 -6.76
C SER A 370 -20.36 4.26 -6.60
N ASP A 371 -19.59 5.35 -6.57
CA ASP A 371 -20.08 6.73 -6.57
C ASP A 371 -19.76 7.41 -7.92
N VAL A 372 -20.82 7.75 -8.66
CA VAL A 372 -20.72 8.41 -9.96
C VAL A 372 -20.15 9.82 -9.87
N ASN A 373 -20.27 10.47 -8.71
CA ASN A 373 -19.79 11.84 -8.51
C ASN A 373 -18.30 11.89 -8.16
N SER A 374 -17.71 10.76 -7.75
CA SER A 374 -16.29 10.68 -7.44
C SER A 374 -15.41 10.93 -8.67
N ALA A 375 -14.32 11.67 -8.49
CA ALA A 375 -13.28 11.86 -9.50
C ALA A 375 -12.29 10.69 -9.57
N SER A 376 -12.32 9.80 -8.57
CA SER A 376 -11.40 8.66 -8.46
C SER A 376 -12.14 7.35 -8.20
N PRO A 377 -11.53 6.20 -8.50
CA PRO A 377 -12.14 4.88 -8.23
C PRO A 377 -12.38 4.66 -6.75
N SER A 378 -13.29 3.74 -6.42
CA SER A 378 -13.55 3.38 -5.02
C SER A 378 -12.56 2.28 -4.58
N PRO A 379 -11.96 2.37 -3.38
CA PRO A 379 -11.26 1.23 -2.80
C PRO A 379 -12.29 0.13 -2.45
N PHE A 380 -11.82 -1.12 -2.39
CA PHE A 380 -12.67 -2.26 -2.01
C PHE A 380 -11.91 -3.29 -1.16
N ARG A 381 -12.65 -4.07 -0.36
CA ARG A 381 -12.16 -5.33 0.21
C ARG A 381 -12.53 -6.52 -0.68
N HIS A 382 -13.72 -6.47 -1.28
CA HIS A 382 -14.25 -7.52 -2.13
C HIS A 382 -14.68 -6.93 -3.47
N PHE A 383 -14.09 -7.44 -4.53
CA PHE A 383 -14.50 -7.19 -5.90
C PHE A 383 -15.23 -8.41 -6.45
N GLU A 384 -16.32 -8.18 -7.15
CA GLU A 384 -17.01 -9.19 -7.95
C GLU A 384 -17.24 -8.62 -9.34
N GLY A 385 -16.85 -9.34 -10.38
CA GLY A 385 -17.07 -8.94 -11.76
C GLY A 385 -17.32 -10.14 -12.66
N ILE A 386 -18.03 -9.94 -13.76
CA ILE A 386 -18.24 -10.98 -14.77
C ILE A 386 -17.39 -10.66 -15.99
N LEU A 387 -16.40 -11.53 -16.25
CA LEU A 387 -15.62 -11.54 -17.48
C LEU A 387 -16.47 -12.14 -18.60
N ILE A 388 -16.50 -11.47 -19.74
CA ILE A 388 -17.25 -11.89 -20.92
C ILE A 388 -16.26 -12.07 -22.06
N ILE A 389 -16.17 -13.30 -22.56
CA ILE A 389 -15.19 -13.75 -23.55
C ILE A 389 -15.96 -14.23 -24.78
N GLN A 390 -15.53 -13.80 -25.96
CA GLN A 390 -16.01 -14.35 -27.21
C GLN A 390 -14.84 -14.54 -28.16
N ALA A 391 -14.64 -15.78 -28.58
CA ALA A 391 -13.60 -16.18 -29.51
C ALA A 391 -14.10 -16.16 -30.96
N TYR A 392 -13.17 -16.02 -31.90
CA TYR A 392 -13.38 -16.28 -33.31
C TYR A 392 -12.21 -17.09 -33.87
N ILE A 393 -12.49 -17.88 -34.90
CA ILE A 393 -11.51 -18.64 -35.68
C ILE A 393 -11.39 -17.95 -37.05
N THR A 394 -10.16 -17.83 -37.56
CA THR A 394 -9.90 -17.25 -38.90
C THR A 394 -10.51 -18.12 -40.01
N HIS A 395 -10.38 -17.70 -41.27
CA HIS A 395 -10.89 -18.47 -42.40
C HIS A 395 -10.28 -19.87 -42.41
N LYS A 396 -11.11 -20.87 -42.71
CA LYS A 396 -10.66 -22.27 -42.79
C LYS A 396 -9.48 -22.47 -43.75
N MET A 397 -9.41 -21.69 -44.83
CA MET A 397 -8.33 -21.76 -45.82
C MET A 397 -7.00 -21.21 -45.32
N ASP A 398 -7.00 -20.45 -44.24
CA ASP A 398 -5.79 -19.91 -43.61
C ASP A 398 -5.26 -20.85 -42.50
N LEU A 399 -5.85 -22.06 -42.37
CA LEU A 399 -5.57 -23.03 -41.32
C LEU A 399 -5.01 -24.35 -41.87
N ASP A 400 -4.05 -24.90 -41.13
CA ASP A 400 -3.45 -26.20 -41.39
C ASP A 400 -4.25 -27.24 -40.64
N LEU A 401 -5.17 -27.86 -41.37
CA LEU A 401 -6.14 -28.81 -40.86
C LEU A 401 -5.68 -30.26 -41.08
N THR A 402 -4.40 -30.47 -41.34
CA THR A 402 -3.80 -31.82 -41.46
C THR A 402 -3.70 -32.53 -40.10
N SER A 403 -3.84 -31.79 -39.01
CA SER A 403 -3.89 -32.29 -37.64
C SER A 403 -4.92 -31.52 -36.81
N PRO A 404 -5.37 -32.06 -35.66
CA PRO A 404 -6.25 -31.32 -34.74
C PRO A 404 -5.60 -30.02 -34.27
N LEU A 405 -6.35 -28.92 -34.38
CA LEU A 405 -5.93 -27.60 -33.89
C LEU A 405 -6.47 -27.38 -32.48
N HIS A 406 -5.59 -26.96 -31.57
CA HIS A 406 -5.98 -26.56 -30.21
C HIS A 406 -6.11 -25.05 -30.12
N LEU A 407 -7.25 -24.57 -29.64
CA LEU A 407 -7.40 -23.17 -29.25
C LEU A 407 -6.59 -22.94 -27.96
N ASP A 408 -5.49 -22.21 -28.06
CA ASP A 408 -4.56 -21.97 -26.95
C ASP A 408 -4.48 -20.47 -26.63
N GLY A 409 -5.65 -19.85 -26.45
CA GLY A 409 -5.74 -18.48 -25.97
C GLY A 409 -5.35 -18.39 -24.50
N SER A 410 -4.44 -17.47 -24.15
CA SER A 410 -4.02 -17.26 -22.77
C SER A 410 -3.81 -15.79 -22.47
N SER A 411 -4.37 -15.32 -21.36
CA SER A 411 -4.18 -13.96 -20.83
C SER A 411 -3.91 -14.00 -19.33
N THR A 412 -3.08 -13.06 -18.87
CA THR A 412 -2.82 -12.79 -17.46
C THR A 412 -3.62 -11.56 -17.01
N ILE A 413 -4.32 -11.67 -15.89
CA ILE A 413 -4.94 -10.52 -15.21
C ILE A 413 -3.96 -10.01 -14.14
N GLU A 414 -3.55 -8.76 -14.26
CA GLU A 414 -2.58 -8.08 -13.40
C GLU A 414 -3.32 -7.12 -12.46
N LEU A 415 -2.91 -7.07 -11.19
CA LEU A 415 -3.43 -6.13 -10.18
C LEU A 415 -2.35 -5.10 -9.83
N TYR A 416 -2.72 -3.81 -9.84
CA TYR A 416 -1.86 -2.68 -9.50
C TYR A 416 -2.43 -1.92 -8.30
N TYR A 417 -1.64 -1.79 -7.24
CA TYR A 417 -2.00 -1.14 -5.98
C TYR A 417 -1.55 0.32 -5.98
N TYR A 418 -2.37 1.25 -5.46
CA TYR A 418 -2.02 2.69 -5.51
C TYR A 418 -2.51 3.58 -4.35
#